data_AF-A0A9E3L7D0-F1
#
_entry.id   AF-A0A9E3L7D0-F1
#
_cell.length_a   1.000
_cell.length_b   1.000
_cell.length_c   1.000
_cell.angle_alpha   90.00
_cell.angle_beta   90.00
_cell.angle_gamma   90.00
#
_symmetry.space_group_name_H-M   'P 1'
#
loop_
_entity.id
_entity.type
_entity.pdbx_description
1 polymer ?
#
loop_
_entity_poly.entity_id
_entity_poly.type
_entity_poly.pdbx_seq_one_letter_code
_entity_poly.pdbx_strand_id
1 'polypeptide(L)'
;MDSTLAWNDLVAALRNELQENGGLIRLLNQQTKALYRYDRDENTRLEDQIRSQIRIAIRCRQSRETILRQTASSLALGEEASSETILAHFPMYVQPLLEALCTEVECLNGRLVERLRQNQQLKEHFLTEITPRS
;
A
#
# COMPACT_ATOMS: atom_id res chain seq x y z
N MET A 1 -3.47 -2.85 28.54
CA MET A 1 -3.32 -3.68 27.34
C MET A 1 -1.91 -4.25 27.38
N ASP A 2 -1.74 -5.55 27.18
CA ASP A 2 -0.39 -6.15 27.18
C ASP A 2 0.37 -5.58 25.98
N SER A 3 1.46 -4.84 26.24
CA SER A 3 2.27 -4.20 25.19
C SER A 3 2.77 -5.22 24.18
N THR A 4 2.87 -6.49 24.58
CA THR A 4 3.22 -7.63 23.74
C THR A 4 2.20 -7.92 22.63
N LEU A 5 0.91 -7.74 22.91
CA LEU A 5 -0.15 -7.98 21.92
C LEU A 5 -0.19 -6.85 20.89
N ALA A 6 -0.01 -5.60 21.33
CA ALA A 6 -0.11 -4.43 20.46
C ALA A 6 0.95 -4.38 19.34
N TRP A 7 2.21 -4.74 19.63
CA TRP A 7 3.25 -4.72 18.59
C TRP A 7 3.13 -5.89 17.60
N ASN A 8 2.65 -7.06 18.03
CA ASN A 8 2.41 -8.20 17.13
C ASN A 8 1.35 -7.87 16.09
N ASP A 9 0.25 -7.24 16.53
CA ASP A 9 -0.83 -6.80 15.63
C ASP A 9 -0.33 -5.73 14.65
N LEU A 10 0.51 -4.79 15.11
CA LEU A 10 1.11 -3.78 14.24
C LEU A 10 2.05 -4.39 13.21
N VAL A 11 2.90 -5.35 13.60
CA VAL A 11 3.76 -6.10 12.67
C VAL A 11 2.93 -6.82 11.61
N ALA A 12 1.85 -7.49 12.02
CA ALA A 12 0.97 -8.20 11.10
C ALA A 12 0.31 -7.23 10.11
N ALA A 13 -0.20 -6.09 10.59
CA ALA A 13 -0.81 -5.07 9.74
C ALA A 13 0.18 -4.47 8.73
N LEU A 14 1.40 -4.13 9.17
CA LEU A 14 2.46 -3.61 8.30
C LEU A 14 2.85 -4.62 7.21
N ARG A 15 3.03 -5.89 7.57
CA ARG A 15 3.36 -6.95 6.59
C ARG A 15 2.24 -7.18 5.59
N ASN A 16 0.99 -7.16 6.04
CA ASN A 16 -0.16 -7.27 5.15
C ASN A 16 -0.18 -6.09 4.17
N GLU A 17 -0.01 -4.85 4.64
CA GLU A 17 0.05 -3.67 3.75
C GLU A 17 1.20 -3.76 2.72
N LEU A 18 2.38 -4.21 3.14
CA LEU A 18 3.51 -4.47 2.23
C LEU A 18 3.15 -5.49 1.15
N GLN A 19 2.58 -6.62 1.55
CA GLN A 19 2.21 -7.69 0.63
C GLN A 19 1.20 -7.19 -0.41
N GLU A 20 0.15 -6.50 0.03
CA GLU A 20 -0.93 -6.05 -0.85
C GLU A 20 -0.47 -4.93 -1.80
N ASN A 21 0.39 -4.03 -1.32
CA ASN A 21 1.02 -3.00 -2.16
C ASN A 21 1.98 -3.63 -3.20
N GLY A 22 2.76 -4.64 -2.80
CA GLY A 22 3.62 -5.39 -3.71
C GLY A 22 2.83 -6.14 -4.78
N GLY A 23 1.71 -6.75 -4.39
CA GLY A 23 0.75 -7.38 -5.30
C GLY A 23 0.19 -6.39 -6.33
N LEU A 24 -0.18 -5.18 -5.87
CA LEU A 24 -0.70 -4.14 -6.74
C LEU A 24 0.35 -3.65 -7.75
N ILE A 25 1.61 -3.44 -7.32
CA ILE A 25 2.71 -3.10 -8.23
C ILE A 25 2.90 -4.18 -9.30
N ARG A 26 2.82 -5.47 -8.91
CA ARG A 26 2.93 -6.58 -9.87
C ARG A 26 1.82 -6.51 -10.94
N LEU A 27 0.58 -6.27 -10.52
CA LEU A 27 -0.56 -6.15 -11.44
C LEU A 27 -0.40 -4.95 -12.38
N LEU A 28 0.04 -3.79 -11.87
CA LEU A 28 0.30 -2.61 -12.70
C LEU A 28 1.38 -2.87 -13.74
N ASN A 29 2.45 -3.58 -13.37
CA ASN A 29 3.49 -3.97 -14.31
C ASN A 29 2.98 -4.95 -15.39
N GLN A 30 2.06 -5.86 -15.03
CA GLN A 30 1.41 -6.74 -16.01
C GLN A 30 0.52 -5.94 -16.96
N GLN A 31 -0.24 -4.97 -16.45
CA GLN A 31 -1.10 -4.12 -17.26
C GLN A 31 -0.29 -3.28 -18.25
N THR A 32 0.82 -2.69 -17.81
CA THR A 32 1.75 -1.98 -18.70
C THR A 32 2.23 -2.88 -19.85
N LYS A 33 2.56 -4.15 -19.58
CA LYS A 33 2.97 -5.11 -20.62
C LYS A 33 1.83 -5.45 -21.58
N ALA A 34 0.60 -5.62 -21.07
CA ALA A 34 -0.58 -5.89 -21.90
C ALA A 34 -0.86 -4.71 -22.84
N LEU A 35 -0.77 -3.48 -22.34
CA LEU A 35 -0.93 -2.26 -23.12
C LEU A 35 0.10 -2.17 -24.26
N TYR A 36 1.39 -2.41 -23.99
CA TYR A 36 2.42 -2.45 -25.03
C TYR A 36 2.22 -3.53 -26.09
N ARG A 37 1.53 -4.63 -25.75
CA ARG A 37 1.18 -5.70 -26.68
C ARG A 37 -0.14 -5.45 -27.42
N TYR A 38 -0.84 -4.35 -27.11
CA TYR A 38 -2.20 -4.06 -27.56
C TYR A 38 -3.20 -5.19 -27.21
N ASP A 39 -2.95 -5.93 -26.13
CA ASP A 39 -3.79 -7.03 -25.67
C ASP A 39 -4.94 -6.49 -24.82
N ARG A 40 -6.09 -6.25 -25.46
CA ARG A 40 -7.25 -5.64 -24.82
C ARG A 40 -7.91 -6.56 -23.81
N ASP A 41 -8.00 -7.85 -24.10
CA ASP A 41 -8.67 -8.82 -23.23
C ASP A 41 -7.90 -8.98 -21.93
N GLU A 42 -6.57 -9.11 -22.02
CA GLU A 42 -5.71 -9.14 -20.83
C GLU A 42 -5.75 -7.82 -20.06
N ASN A 43 -5.75 -6.67 -20.74
CA ASN A 43 -5.89 -5.38 -20.06
C ASN A 43 -7.21 -5.28 -19.27
N THR A 44 -8.34 -5.65 -19.86
CA THR A 44 -9.64 -5.63 -19.18
C THR A 44 -9.66 -6.58 -17.97
N ARG A 45 -9.11 -7.79 -18.12
CA ARG A 45 -8.97 -8.73 -16.99
C ARG A 45 -8.12 -8.17 -15.86
N LEU A 46 -7.02 -7.48 -16.19
CA LEU A 46 -6.12 -6.87 -15.20
C LEU A 46 -6.76 -5.66 -14.51
N GLU A 47 -7.62 -4.89 -15.18
CA GLU A 47 -8.37 -3.78 -14.56
C GLU A 47 -9.23 -4.25 -13.39
N ASP A 48 -9.91 -5.38 -13.54
CA ASP A 48 -10.76 -5.93 -12.47
C ASP A 48 -9.93 -6.43 -11.29
N GLN A 49 -8.80 -7.08 -11.57
CA GLN A 49 -7.85 -7.50 -10.54
C GLN A 49 -7.25 -6.30 -9.80
N ILE A 50 -6.84 -5.26 -10.53
CA ILE A 50 -6.30 -4.02 -9.94
C ILE A 50 -7.34 -3.34 -9.05
N ARG A 51 -8.59 -3.21 -9.53
CA ARG A 51 -9.69 -2.63 -8.72
C ARG A 51 -9.98 -3.43 -7.45
N SER A 52 -9.92 -4.76 -7.52
CA SER A 52 -10.04 -5.62 -6.34
C SER A 52 -8.88 -5.40 -5.37
N GLN A 53 -7.65 -5.43 -5.88
CA GLN A 53 -6.42 -5.28 -5.10
C GLN A 53 -6.33 -3.91 -4.41
N ILE A 54 -6.73 -2.83 -5.08
CA ILE A 54 -6.79 -1.48 -4.49
C ILE A 54 -7.72 -1.46 -3.27
N ARG A 55 -8.89 -2.10 -3.35
CA ARG A 55 -9.82 -2.17 -2.21
C ARG A 55 -9.22 -2.92 -1.02
N ILE A 56 -8.44 -3.97 -1.27
CA ILE A 56 -7.76 -4.73 -0.23
C ILE A 56 -6.64 -3.89 0.39
N ALA A 57 -5.80 -3.25 -0.43
CA ALA A 57 -4.71 -2.39 0.03
C ALA A 57 -5.22 -1.22 0.90
N ILE A 58 -6.34 -0.59 0.53
CA ILE A 58 -6.99 0.45 1.34
C ILE A 58 -7.40 -0.10 2.71
N ARG A 59 -7.99 -1.31 2.78
CA ARG A 59 -8.38 -1.94 4.05
C ARG A 59 -7.16 -2.26 4.92
N CYS A 60 -6.07 -2.75 4.33
CA CYS A 60 -4.83 -3.01 5.08
C CYS A 60 -4.26 -1.72 5.69
N ARG A 61 -4.21 -0.64 4.90
CA ARG A 61 -3.79 0.67 5.39
C ARG A 61 -4.68 1.17 6.53
N GLN A 62 -6.00 1.11 6.37
CA GLN A 62 -6.96 1.51 7.42
C GLN A 62 -6.83 0.66 8.69
N SER A 63 -6.52 -0.63 8.55
CA SER A 63 -6.25 -1.52 9.68
C SER A 63 -5.02 -1.06 10.45
N ARG A 64 -3.91 -0.76 9.75
CA ARG A 64 -2.69 -0.23 10.39
C ARG A 64 -2.96 1.10 11.09
N GLU A 65 -3.63 2.04 10.42
CA GLU A 65 -3.96 3.35 10.99
C GLU A 65 -4.86 3.23 12.24
N THR A 66 -5.76 2.24 12.25
CA THR A 66 -6.59 1.95 13.43
C THR A 66 -5.76 1.43 14.61
N ILE A 67 -4.85 0.48 14.35
CA ILE A 67 -3.96 -0.08 15.40
C ILE A 67 -3.04 1.02 15.96
N LEU A 68 -2.47 1.86 15.11
CA LEU A 68 -1.65 2.99 15.56
C LEU A 68 -2.43 3.98 16.44
N ARG A 69 -3.65 4.36 16.03
CA ARG A 69 -4.51 5.25 16.83
C ARG A 69 -4.91 4.63 18.18
N GLN A 70 -5.27 3.36 18.19
CA GLN A 70 -5.59 2.63 19.42
C GLN A 70 -4.37 2.55 20.35
N THR A 71 -3.19 2.30 19.78
CA THR A 71 -1.93 2.28 20.53
C THR A 71 -1.62 3.65 21.12
N ALA A 72 -1.70 4.72 20.33
CA ALA A 72 -1.50 6.10 20.80
C ALA A 72 -2.45 6.45 21.95
N SER A 73 -3.74 6.15 21.80
CA SER A 73 -4.75 6.36 22.85
C SER A 73 -4.41 5.58 24.14
N SER A 74 -3.98 4.32 24.02
CA SER A 74 -3.61 3.49 25.18
C SER A 74 -2.35 3.99 25.91
N LEU A 75 -1.49 4.72 25.21
CA LEU A 75 -0.28 5.35 25.73
C LEU A 75 -0.52 6.80 26.21
N ALA A 76 -1.77 7.26 26.19
CA ALA A 76 -2.15 8.66 26.46
C ALA A 76 -1.37 9.67 25.58
N LEU A 77 -0.99 9.26 24.38
CA LEU A 77 -0.45 10.14 23.34
C LEU A 77 -1.61 10.81 22.61
N GLY A 78 -1.37 12.02 22.07
CA GLY A 78 -2.36 12.70 21.24
C GLY A 78 -2.74 11.87 20.01
N GLU A 79 -3.94 12.08 19.48
CA GLU A 79 -4.44 11.34 18.30
C GLU A 79 -3.58 11.53 17.05
N GLU A 80 -2.84 12.64 16.98
CA GLU A 80 -1.89 12.96 15.90
C GLU A 80 -0.43 12.59 16.23
N ALA A 81 -0.20 11.73 17.22
CA ALA A 81 1.14 11.24 17.51
C ALA A 81 1.75 10.56 16.27
N SER A 82 2.99 10.92 15.94
CA SER A 82 3.69 10.31 14.81
C SER A 82 3.92 8.82 15.07
N SER A 83 4.07 8.04 13.99
CA SER A 83 4.45 6.63 14.07
C SER A 83 5.70 6.46 14.93
N GLU A 84 6.75 7.26 14.69
CA GLU A 84 8.00 7.28 15.45
C GLU A 84 7.77 7.48 16.96
N THR A 85 6.90 8.43 17.33
CA THR A 85 6.56 8.70 18.74
C THR A 85 5.88 7.50 19.39
N ILE A 86 4.97 6.84 18.67
CA ILE A 86 4.31 5.63 19.14
C ILE A 86 5.33 4.48 19.25
N LEU A 87 6.23 4.35 18.27
CA LEU A 87 7.22 3.28 18.23
C LEU A 87 8.20 3.31 19.40
N ALA A 88 8.60 4.52 19.84
CA ALA A 88 9.51 4.71 20.98
C ALA A 88 8.99 4.14 22.31
N HIS A 89 7.69 3.84 22.43
CA HIS A 89 7.07 3.27 23.62
C HIS A 89 7.02 1.74 23.62
N PHE A 90 7.38 1.09 22.50
CA PHE A 90 7.51 -0.36 22.46
C PHE A 90 8.85 -0.82 23.06
N PRO A 91 8.98 -2.11 23.44
CA PRO A 91 10.24 -2.63 23.94
C PRO A 91 11.38 -2.44 22.94
N MET A 92 12.57 -2.03 23.43
CA MET A 92 13.74 -1.71 22.60
C MET A 92 14.13 -2.81 21.62
N TYR A 93 13.88 -4.09 21.95
CA TYR A 93 14.21 -5.20 21.07
C TYR A 93 13.28 -5.34 19.85
N VAL A 94 12.09 -4.70 19.88
CA VAL A 94 11.10 -4.73 18.78
C VAL A 94 11.18 -3.49 17.91
N GLN A 95 11.60 -2.34 18.47
CA GLN A 95 11.64 -1.05 17.77
C GLN A 95 12.32 -1.12 16.38
N PRO A 96 13.51 -1.75 16.21
CA PRO A 96 14.17 -1.79 14.90
C PRO A 96 13.35 -2.51 13.83
N LEU A 97 12.60 -3.55 14.21
CA LEU A 97 11.73 -4.27 13.28
C LEU A 97 10.55 -3.40 12.84
N LEU A 98 9.91 -2.70 13.77
CA LEU A 98 8.77 -1.84 13.48
C LEU A 98 9.18 -0.64 12.63
N GLU A 99 10.31 0.00 12.96
CA GLU A 99 10.88 1.09 12.16
C GLU A 99 11.15 0.64 10.73
N ALA A 100 11.85 -0.49 10.56
CA ALA A 100 12.14 -1.04 9.24
C ALA A 100 10.87 -1.34 8.42
N LEU A 101 9.84 -1.90 9.06
CA LEU A 101 8.56 -2.18 8.40
C LEU A 101 7.81 -0.91 8.01
N CYS A 102 7.78 0.10 8.89
CA CYS A 102 7.16 1.40 8.59
C CYS A 102 7.86 2.08 7.40
N THR A 103 9.20 2.14 7.43
CA THR A 103 9.99 2.72 6.33
C THR A 103 9.76 1.98 5.02
N GLU A 104 9.72 0.64 5.05
CA GLU A 104 9.47 -0.16 3.85
C GLU A 104 8.05 0.11 3.29
N VAL A 105 7.03 0.24 4.14
CA VAL A 105 5.66 0.58 3.73
C VAL A 105 5.62 1.94 3.04
N GLU A 106 6.26 2.95 3.62
CA GLU A 106 6.32 4.31 3.07
C GLU A 106 7.03 4.34 1.71
N CYS A 107 8.19 3.67 1.61
CA CYS A 107 8.94 3.53 0.38
C CYS A 107 8.11 2.83 -0.72
N LEU A 108 7.48 1.70 -0.37
CA LEU A 108 6.69 0.92 -1.31
C LEU A 108 5.43 1.69 -1.75
N ASN A 109 4.80 2.44 -0.85
CA ASN A 109 3.67 3.30 -1.18
C ASN A 109 4.07 4.41 -2.15
N GLY A 110 5.22 5.07 -1.93
CA GLY A 110 5.76 6.06 -2.87
C GLY A 110 5.98 5.46 -4.27
N ARG A 111 6.54 4.25 -4.34
CA ARG A 111 6.70 3.50 -5.61
C ARG A 111 5.37 3.14 -6.24
N LEU A 112 4.38 2.74 -5.45
CA LEU A 112 3.04 2.40 -5.93
C LEU A 112 2.33 3.62 -6.55
N VAL A 113 2.36 4.77 -5.88
CA VAL A 113 1.75 6.02 -6.38
C VAL A 113 2.36 6.40 -7.73
N GLU A 114 3.69 6.35 -7.85
CA GLU A 114 4.35 6.65 -9.11
C GLU A 114 3.98 5.64 -10.21
N ARG A 115 3.85 4.35 -9.87
CA ARG A 115 3.42 3.32 -10.84
C ARG A 115 1.97 3.47 -11.29
N LEU A 116 1.06 3.85 -10.39
CA LEU A 116 -0.32 4.16 -10.75
C LEU A 116 -0.37 5.33 -11.73
N ARG A 117 0.38 6.40 -11.45
CA ARG A 117 0.48 7.58 -12.32
C ARG A 117 0.99 7.21 -13.71
N GLN A 118 2.11 6.48 -13.78
CA GLN A 118 2.68 6.04 -15.06
C GLN A 118 1.72 5.14 -15.86
N ASN A 119 1.04 4.23 -15.18
CA ASN A 119 0.09 3.32 -15.83
C ASN A 119 -1.12 4.09 -16.38
N GLN A 120 -1.65 5.06 -15.62
CA GLN A 120 -2.72 5.92 -16.07
C GLN A 120 -2.32 6.74 -17.30
N GLN A 121 -1.15 7.39 -17.29
CA GLN A 121 -0.65 8.16 -18.43
C GLN A 121 -0.49 7.29 -19.69
N LEU A 122 0.01 6.07 -19.52
CA LEU A 122 0.15 5.12 -20.62
C LEU A 122 -1.21 4.74 -21.21
N LYS A 123 -2.22 4.48 -20.37
CA LYS A 123 -3.58 4.20 -20.82
C LYS A 123 -4.18 5.35 -21.61
N GLU A 124 -4.06 6.58 -21.11
CA GLU A 124 -4.54 7.78 -21.80
C GLU A 124 -3.90 7.91 -23.18
N HIS A 125 -2.58 7.69 -23.29
CA HIS A 125 -1.87 7.67 -24.56
C HIS A 125 -2.44 6.62 -25.53
N PHE A 126 -2.59 5.36 -25.11
CA PHE A 126 -3.16 4.32 -25.97
C PHE A 126 -4.60 4.61 -26.41
N LEU A 127 -5.43 5.21 -25.55
CA LEU A 127 -6.78 5.63 -25.93
C LEU A 127 -6.75 6.71 -27.02
N THR A 128 -5.82 7.66 -26.95
CA THR A 128 -5.69 8.71 -27.98
C THR A 128 -5.17 8.18 -29.31
N GLU A 129 -4.28 7.19 -29.33
CA GLU A 129 -3.79 6.58 -30.58
C GLU A 129 -4.84 5.71 -31.27
N ILE A 130 -5.72 5.08 -30.49
CA ILE A 130 -6.78 4.18 -31.00
C ILE A 130 -8.00 4.97 -31.50
N THR A 131 -8.17 6.22 -31.09
CA THR A 131 -9.26 7.07 -31.57
C THR A 131 -8.81 7.75 -32.86
N PRO A 132 -9.32 7.37 -34.05
CA PRO A 132 -8.96 8.08 -35.28
C PRO A 132 -9.39 9.54 -35.13
N ARG A 133 -8.49 10.48 -35.45
CA ARG A 133 -8.84 11.88 -35.63
C ARG A 133 -9.89 11.94 -36.75
N SER A 134 -11.15 12.10 -36.36
CA SER A 134 -12.28 12.40 -37.24
C SER A 134 -12.09 13.75 -37.92
#